data_AF-A0A831YZB6-F1
#
_entry.id   AF-A0A831YZB6-F1
#
_cell.length_a   1.000
_cell.length_b   1.000
_cell.length_c   1.000
_cell.angle_alpha   90.00
_cell.angle_beta   90.00
_cell.angle_gamma   90.00
#
_symmetry.space_group_name_H-M   'P 1'
#
loop_
_entity.id
_entity.type
_entity.pdbx_description
1 polymer ?
#
loop_
_entity_poly.entity_id
_entity_poly.type
_entity_poly.pdbx_seq_one_letter_code
_entity_poly.pdbx_strand_id
1 'polypeptide(L)'
;MRILLIHAEYFGYEARQKALNKAEELTEKNRALRLENVLVVFTSVEQIDGEALEKIVNKAAEEIQEIAKQLGIEKILVYPYAHLSPTLASPDVALE
;
A
#
# COMPACT_ATOMS: atom_id res chain seq x y z
N MET A 1 -1.39 -8.60 -8.37
CA MET A 1 -1.36 -7.65 -7.24
C MET A 1 -2.51 -8.02 -6.33
N ARG A 2 -2.28 -8.05 -5.02
CA ARG A 2 -3.34 -8.27 -4.04
C ARG A 2 -3.47 -7.04 -3.16
N ILE A 3 -4.70 -6.58 -2.97
CA ILE A 3 -5.03 -5.49 -2.06
C ILE A 3 -6.08 -5.94 -1.04
N LEU A 4 -5.94 -5.46 0.19
CA LEU A 4 -6.94 -5.57 1.25
C LEU A 4 -7.30 -4.16 1.72
N LEU A 5 -8.58 -3.84 1.67
CA LEU A 5 -9.12 -2.52 1.98
C LEU A 5 -9.79 -2.55 3.35
N ILE A 6 -9.37 -1.68 4.25
CA ILE A 6 -9.96 -1.53 5.58
C ILE A 6 -10.34 -0.06 5.79
N HIS A 7 -11.63 0.23 5.89
CA HIS A 7 -12.11 1.52 6.40
C HIS A 7 -11.99 1.50 7.92
N ALA A 8 -11.16 2.39 8.46
CA ALA A 8 -10.88 2.46 9.89
C ALA A 8 -11.17 3.85 10.45
N GLU A 9 -11.70 3.87 11.68
CA GLU A 9 -11.84 5.11 12.46
C GLU A 9 -10.47 5.75 12.70
N TYR A 10 -9.46 4.95 13.02
CA TYR A 10 -8.07 5.38 13.07
C TYR A 10 -7.12 4.30 12.58
N PHE A 11 -6.01 4.71 12.00
CA PHE A 11 -4.87 3.84 11.71
C PHE A 11 -3.56 4.60 11.95
N GLY A 12 -2.55 3.91 12.47
CA GLY A 12 -1.23 4.50 12.64
C GLY A 12 -0.13 3.48 12.61
N TYR A 13 1.07 3.94 12.28
CA TYR A 13 2.28 3.12 12.24
C TYR A 13 3.47 3.88 12.79
N GLU A 14 4.48 3.12 13.22
CA GLU A 14 5.80 3.61 13.57
C GLU A 14 6.82 2.62 13.02
N ALA A 15 7.73 3.09 12.17
CA ALA A 15 8.78 2.27 11.59
C ALA A 15 9.73 1.79 12.69
N ARG A 16 10.04 0.49 12.70
CA ARG A 16 10.86 -0.16 13.74
C ARG A 16 12.26 -0.48 13.23
N GLN A 17 12.37 -1.60 12.50
CA GLN A 17 13.63 -2.12 11.99
C GLN A 17 13.51 -2.27 10.47
N LYS A 18 14.64 -2.16 9.77
CA LYS A 18 14.69 -2.40 8.33
C LYS A 18 14.41 -3.87 8.06
N ALA A 19 13.36 -4.15 7.29
CA ALA A 19 13.08 -5.49 6.79
C ALA A 19 13.99 -5.85 5.60
N LEU A 20 14.47 -4.84 4.86
CA LEU A 20 15.34 -4.99 3.69
C LEU A 20 16.51 -4.02 3.79
N ASN A 21 17.68 -4.41 3.28
CA ASN A 21 18.85 -3.53 3.22
C ASN A 21 18.58 -2.28 2.36
N LYS A 22 17.80 -2.45 1.28
CA LYS A 22 17.35 -1.39 0.38
C LYS A 22 16.10 -0.64 0.85
N ALA A 23 15.63 -0.86 2.08
CA ALA A 23 14.47 -0.13 2.59
C ALA A 23 14.70 1.38 2.50
N GLU A 24 13.66 2.12 2.14
CA GLU A 24 13.67 3.57 2.02
C GLU A 24 14.24 4.25 3.28
N GLU A 25 14.88 5.40 3.10
CA GLU A 25 15.39 6.17 4.22
C GLU A 25 14.25 6.75 5.05
N LEU A 26 14.37 6.62 6.38
CA LEU A 26 13.41 7.18 7.30
C LEU A 26 13.69 8.67 7.54
N THR A 27 12.72 9.48 7.16
CA THR A 27 12.61 10.91 7.45
C THR A 27 11.54 11.12 8.52
N GLU A 28 11.42 12.35 9.03
CA GLU A 28 10.32 12.72 9.92
C GLU A 28 8.93 12.45 9.30
N LYS A 29 8.82 12.44 7.97
CA LYS A 29 7.53 12.29 7.27
C LYS A 29 7.05 10.84 7.15
N ASN A 30 7.95 9.86 7.16
CA ASN A 30 7.62 8.43 6.97
C ASN A 30 8.07 7.56 8.15
N ARG A 31 8.60 8.16 9.24
CA ARG A 31 8.96 7.44 10.46
C ARG A 31 7.73 6.99 11.24
N ALA A 32 6.72 7.84 11.34
CA ALA A 32 5.48 7.53 12.03
C ALA A 32 4.34 8.36 11.44
N LEU A 33 3.13 7.81 11.47
CA LEU A 33 1.93 8.48 11.01
C LEU A 33 0.72 8.01 11.81
N ARG A 34 -0.24 8.90 12.02
CA ARG A 34 -1.58 8.57 12.51
C ARG A 34 -2.61 9.32 11.66
N LEU A 35 -3.61 8.59 11.19
CA LEU A 35 -4.73 9.13 10.42
C LEU A 35 -6.05 8.71 11.08
N GLU A 36 -7.04 9.57 10.94
CA GLU A 36 -8.43 9.35 11.35
C GLU A 36 -9.34 9.36 10.13
N ASN A 37 -10.38 8.53 10.15
CA ASN A 37 -11.32 8.26 9.06
C ASN A 37 -10.59 8.00 7.73
N VAL A 38 -9.93 6.85 7.66
CA VAL A 38 -9.00 6.51 6.58
C VAL A 38 -9.36 5.15 5.95
N LEU A 39 -9.22 5.08 4.63
CA LEU A 39 -9.21 3.82 3.90
C LEU A 39 -7.77 3.33 3.80
N VAL A 40 -7.42 2.29 4.55
CA VAL A 40 -6.10 1.66 4.50
C VAL A 40 -6.11 0.61 3.40
N VAL A 41 -5.18 0.74 2.47
CA VAL A 41 -4.97 -0.18 1.34
C VAL A 41 -3.70 -0.97 1.62
N PHE A 42 -3.84 -2.15 2.20
CA PHE A 42 -2.73 -3.09 2.35
C PHE A 42 -2.40 -3.70 0.99
N THR A 43 -1.17 -3.55 0.51
CA THR A 43 -0.79 -3.90 -0.87
C THR A 43 0.35 -4.91 -0.91
N SER A 44 0.18 -5.98 -1.70
CA SER A 44 1.24 -6.90 -2.14
C SER A 44 1.35 -6.85 -3.66
N VAL A 45 2.54 -6.50 -4.16
CA VAL A 45 2.87 -6.62 -5.59
C VAL A 45 3.40 -8.02 -5.86
N GLU A 46 2.80 -8.70 -6.83
CA GLU A 46 3.08 -10.08 -7.18
C GLU A 46 4.04 -10.16 -8.37
N GLN A 47 4.80 -11.26 -8.48
CA GLN A 47 5.81 -11.40 -9.54
C GLN A 47 5.24 -11.20 -10.96
N ILE A 48 4.01 -11.68 -11.19
CA ILE A 48 3.30 -11.58 -12.47
C ILE A 48 2.90 -10.14 -12.84
N ASP A 49 2.88 -9.21 -11.89
CA ASP A 49 2.46 -7.84 -12.13
C ASP A 49 3.50 -7.04 -12.92
N GLY A 50 4.78 -7.42 -12.80
CA GLY A 50 5.89 -6.72 -13.46
C GLY A 50 5.79 -6.71 -14.99
N GLU A 51 5.08 -7.66 -15.60
CA GLU A 51 4.88 -7.71 -17.05
C GLU A 51 3.94 -6.62 -17.58
N ALA A 52 3.10 -6.04 -16.71
CA ALA A 52 2.09 -5.05 -17.07
C ALA A 52 1.85 -4.04 -15.93
N LEU A 53 2.92 -3.62 -15.25
CA LEU A 53 2.86 -2.88 -13.99
C LEU A 53 1.95 -1.64 -14.06
N GLU A 54 2.18 -0.76 -15.05
CA GLU A 54 1.39 0.46 -15.25
C GLU A 54 -0.11 0.17 -15.35
N LYS A 55 -0.50 -0.86 -16.12
CA LYS A 55 -1.90 -1.26 -16.28
C LYS A 55 -2.49 -1.78 -14.96
N ILE A 56 -1.73 -2.56 -14.20
CA ILE A 56 -2.17 -3.12 -12.92
C ILE A 56 -2.33 -2.01 -11.88
N VAL A 57 -1.38 -1.08 -11.81
CA VAL A 57 -1.43 0.08 -10.91
C VAL A 57 -2.62 0.97 -11.24
N ASN A 58 -2.84 1.30 -12.52
CA ASN A 58 -3.99 2.11 -12.93
C ASN A 58 -5.31 1.46 -12.54
N LYS A 59 -5.46 0.14 -12.78
CA LYS A 59 -6.65 -0.60 -12.37
C LYS A 59 -6.84 -0.61 -10.86
N ALA A 60 -5.76 -0.79 -10.09
CA ALA A 60 -5.84 -0.75 -8.63
C ALA A 60 -6.25 0.63 -8.12
N ALA A 61 -5.68 1.70 -8.70
CA ALA A 61 -6.03 3.08 -8.35
C ALA A 61 -7.50 3.40 -8.64
N GLU A 62 -8.02 2.99 -9.80
CA GLU A 62 -9.44 3.13 -10.16
C GLU A 62 -10.34 2.42 -9.13
N GLU A 63 -10.08 1.16 -8.81
CA GLU A 63 -10.87 0.38 -7.84
C GLU A 63 -10.85 1.02 -6.43
N ILE A 64 -9.67 1.44 -5.97
CA ILE A 64 -9.50 2.12 -4.69
C ILE A 64 -10.31 3.43 -4.65
N GLN A 65 -10.25 4.21 -5.73
CA GLN A 65 -10.97 5.47 -5.84
C GLN A 65 -12.49 5.27 -5.86
N GLU A 66 -12.98 4.26 -6.57
CA GLU A 66 -14.41 3.92 -6.60
C GLU A 66 -14.92 3.54 -5.21
N ILE A 67 -14.19 2.68 -4.49
CA ILE A 67 -14.57 2.27 -3.13
C ILE A 67 -14.50 3.46 -2.16
N ALA A 68 -13.44 4.27 -2.22
CA ALA A 68 -13.33 5.48 -1.39
C ALA A 68 -14.51 6.44 -1.64
N LYS A 69 -14.91 6.63 -2.90
CA LYS A 69 -16.07 7.44 -3.27
C LYS A 69 -17.39 6.87 -2.75
N GLN A 70 -17.59 5.56 -2.85
CA GLN A 70 -18.79 4.88 -2.33
C GLN A 70 -18.92 5.05 -0.81
N LEU A 71 -17.80 5.01 -0.09
CA LEU A 71 -17.75 5.16 1.37
C LEU A 71 -17.69 6.62 1.83
N GLY A 72 -17.52 7.59 0.94
CA GLY A 72 -17.35 9.00 1.27
C GLY A 72 -16.05 9.30 2.04
N ILE A 73 -14.98 8.55 1.74
CA ILE A 73 -13.68 8.67 2.42
C ILE A 73 -12.74 9.52 1.57
N GLU A 74 -12.14 10.55 2.18
CA GLU A 74 -11.18 11.44 1.52
C GLU A 74 -9.72 11.02 1.75
N LYS A 75 -9.43 10.33 2.85
CA LYS A 75 -8.07 9.93 3.22
C LYS A 75 -7.82 8.48 2.85
N ILE A 76 -6.82 8.25 2.02
CA ILE A 76 -6.39 6.91 1.58
C ILE A 76 -4.94 6.73 1.99
N LEU A 77 -4.63 5.60 2.63
CA LEU A 77 -3.27 5.22 2.99
C LEU A 77 -2.87 3.94 2.25
N VAL A 78 -1.91 4.04 1.33
CA VAL A 78 -1.29 2.86 0.71
C VAL A 78 -0.23 2.31 1.67
N TYR A 79 -0.37 1.04 2.06
CA TYR A 79 0.45 0.39 3.07
C TYR A 79 1.10 -0.90 2.51
N PRO A 80 2.43 -0.94 2.33
CA PRO A 80 3.12 -2.15 1.88
C PRO A 80 2.91 -3.32 2.83
N TYR A 81 2.40 -4.44 2.34
CA TYR A 81 2.07 -5.60 3.17
C TYR A 81 2.29 -6.91 2.40
N ALA A 82 3.52 -7.40 2.45
CA ALA A 82 4.00 -8.59 1.71
C ALA A 82 3.29 -9.91 2.07
N HIS A 83 2.47 -9.95 3.12
CA HIS A 83 1.84 -11.18 3.61
C HIS A 83 0.53 -11.56 2.88
N LEU A 84 0.04 -10.75 1.93
CA LEU A 84 -1.19 -11.08 1.18
C LEU A 84 -0.94 -12.08 0.05
N SER A 85 0.30 -12.19 -0.43
CA SER A 85 0.67 -13.09 -1.53
C SER A 85 1.87 -13.96 -1.18
N PRO A 86 1.87 -15.26 -1.57
CA PRO A 86 3.03 -16.13 -1.46
C PRO A 86 4.08 -15.88 -2.57
N THR A 87 3.75 -15.12 -3.63
CA THR A 87 4.60 -14.93 -4.82
C THR A 87 4.79 -13.44 -5.10
N LEU A 88 5.85 -12.86 -4.53
CA LEU A 88 6.10 -11.43 -4.53
C LEU A 88 6.99 -10.98 -5.70
N ALA A 89 6.76 -9.76 -6.19
CA ALA A 89 7.69 -9.08 -7.08
C ALA A 89 9.01 -8.75 -6.36
N SER A 90 10.03 -8.35 -7.12
CA SER A 90 11.26 -7.82 -6.52
C SER A 90 10.96 -6.50 -5.78
N PRO A 91 11.76 -6.14 -4.76
CA PRO A 91 11.57 -4.87 -4.04
C PRO A 91 11.64 -3.64 -4.95
N ASP A 92 12.46 -3.69 -6.01
CA ASP A 92 12.60 -2.58 -6.96
C ASP A 92 11.29 -2.41 -7.78
N VAL A 93 10.67 -3.50 -8.26
CA VAL A 93 9.37 -3.47 -8.98
C VAL A 93 8.21 -3.12 -8.05
N ALA A 94 8.26 -3.56 -6.78
CA ALA A 94 7.20 -3.28 -5.82
C ALA A 94 7.17 -1.82 -5.34
N LEU A 95 8.26 -1.07 -5.56
CA LEU A 95 8.40 0.34 -5.17
C LEU A 95 8.06 1.32 -6.32
N GLU A 96 8.18 0.88 -7.58
CA GLU A 96 7.85 1.63 -8.79
C GLU A 96 6.33 1.89 -8.93
#